data_AF-A0A183HFY4-F1
#
_entry.id   AF-A0A183HFY4-F1
#
_cell.length_a   1.000
_cell.length_b   1.000
_cell.length_c   1.000
_cell.angle_alpha   90.00
_cell.angle_beta   90.00
_cell.angle_gamma   90.00
#
_symmetry.space_group_name_H-M   'P 1'
#
loop_
_entity.id
_entity.type
_entity.pdbx_description
1 polymer ?
#
loop_
_entity_poly.entity_id
_entity_poly.type
_entity_poly.pdbx_seq_one_letter_code
_entity_poly.pdbx_strand_id
1 'polypeptide(L)'
;MAFCRSTLIERLLNNNNDQCTTTNSGILRSWNNIDSFERDNIMEVYRKLSNIEEQIWGKLIVMERNIRSAKAYLRSRIITIDGSEAEFDGLR
;
A
#
# COMPACT_ATOMS: atom_id res chain seq x y z
N MET A 1 -25.64 8.58 24.71
CA MET A 1 -26.09 9.37 23.53
C MET A 1 -25.98 8.48 22.31
N ALA A 2 -27.11 7.97 21.80
CA ALA A 2 -27.13 7.16 20.59
C ALA A 2 -26.97 8.06 19.36
N PHE A 3 -26.04 7.73 18.46
CA PHE A 3 -25.87 8.46 17.21
C PHE A 3 -27.05 8.16 16.28
N CYS A 4 -27.79 9.19 15.88
CA CYS A 4 -28.89 9.06 14.91
C CYS A 4 -28.35 8.59 13.56
N ARG A 5 -29.03 7.59 12.96
CA ARG A 5 -28.69 6.96 11.67
C ARG A 5 -28.47 7.98 10.55
N SER A 6 -29.21 9.08 10.55
CA SER A 6 -29.09 10.18 9.59
C SER A 6 -27.70 10.85 9.64
N THR A 7 -27.19 11.13 10.84
CA THR A 7 -25.89 11.79 11.04
C THR A 7 -24.72 10.91 10.61
N LEU A 8 -24.89 9.58 10.71
CA LEU A 8 -23.87 8.61 10.29
C LEU A 8 -23.84 8.49 8.76
N ILE A 9 -25.01 8.45 8.12
CA ILE A 9 -25.13 8.43 6.66
C ILE A 9 -24.56 9.72 6.04
N GLU A 10 -24.83 10.88 6.64
CA GLU A 10 -24.31 12.17 6.16
C GLU A 10 -22.77 12.23 6.23
N ARG A 11 -22.18 11.71 7.32
CA ARG A 11 -20.70 11.61 7.45
C ARG A 11 -20.07 10.66 6.43
N LEU A 12 -20.76 9.56 6.09
CA LEU A 12 -20.27 8.62 5.08
C LEU A 12 -20.38 9.19 3.66
N LEU A 13 -21.44 9.94 3.37
CA LEU A 13 -21.62 10.56 2.06
C LEU A 13 -20.63 11.71 1.84
N ASN A 14 -20.28 12.46 2.89
CA ASN A 14 -19.39 13.62 2.80
C ASN A 14 -17.89 13.27 2.65
N ASN A 15 -17.52 11.98 2.71
CA ASN A 15 -16.13 11.52 2.65
C ASN A 15 -15.65 11.17 1.22
N ASN A 16 -16.43 11.52 0.19
CA ASN A 16 -16.14 11.21 -1.22
C ASN A 16 -15.47 12.38 -1.97
N ASN A 17 -14.56 13.10 -1.30
CA ASN A 17 -13.63 13.98 -2.00
C ASN A 17 -12.31 13.23 -2.11
N ASP A 18 -11.97 12.85 -3.35
CA ASP A 18 -10.66 12.33 -3.78
C ASP A 18 -9.52 13.28 -3.40
N GLN A 19 -9.08 13.18 -2.14
CA GLN A 19 -7.87 13.78 -1.65
C GLN A 19 -7.05 12.63 -1.07
N CYS A 20 -6.14 12.12 -1.90
CA CYS A 20 -4.98 11.34 -1.49
C CYS A 20 -4.23 12.17 -0.43
N THR A 21 -4.56 11.95 0.83
CA THR A 21 -3.86 12.57 1.94
C THR A 21 -2.43 12.06 1.91
N THR A 22 -1.49 12.99 1.83
CA THR A 22 -0.07 12.69 1.79
C THR A 22 0.45 12.94 3.20
N THR A 23 0.49 11.89 4.01
CA THR A 23 1.17 11.89 5.31
C THR A 23 2.08 10.68 5.41
N ASN A 24 3.34 10.90 5.80
CA ASN A 24 4.41 9.90 5.95
C ASN A 24 4.17 8.85 7.06
N SER A 25 2.91 8.53 7.37
CA SER A 25 2.49 7.48 8.29
C SER A 25 1.09 7.01 7.89
N GLY A 26 0.95 5.72 7.56
CA GLY A 26 -0.25 4.93 7.82
C GLY A 26 -1.56 5.20 7.07
N ILE A 27 -1.57 5.73 5.84
CA ILE A 27 -2.81 5.71 5.05
C ILE A 27 -2.96 4.36 4.38
N LEU A 28 -4.06 3.70 4.73
CA LEU A 28 -4.56 2.48 4.14
C LEU A 28 -4.81 2.74 2.64
N ARG A 29 -3.81 2.45 1.81
CA ARG A 29 -3.95 2.59 0.37
C ARG A 29 -4.77 1.42 -0.14
N SER A 30 -5.98 1.71 -0.60
CA SER A 30 -6.88 0.74 -1.21
C SER A 30 -7.08 0.99 -2.69
N TRP A 31 -7.15 -0.06 -3.50
CA TRP A 31 -7.44 0.04 -4.93
C TRP A 31 -8.64 -0.83 -5.31
N ASN A 32 -9.64 -0.21 -5.92
CA ASN A 32 -10.84 -0.91 -6.40
C ASN A 32 -10.76 -1.29 -7.89
N ASN A 33 -9.69 -0.89 -8.57
CA ASN A 33 -9.41 -1.26 -9.96
C ASN A 33 -7.93 -1.69 -10.08
N ILE A 34 -7.68 -2.83 -10.74
CA ILE A 34 -6.34 -3.32 -11.03
C ILE A 34 -5.50 -2.30 -11.83
N ASP A 35 -6.09 -1.58 -12.79
CA ASP A 35 -5.36 -0.59 -13.60
C ASP A 35 -4.79 0.53 -12.72
N SER A 36 -5.55 0.92 -11.69
CA SER A 36 -5.13 1.96 -10.74
C SER A 36 -4.01 1.45 -9.84
N PHE A 37 -4.07 0.18 -9.43
CA PHE A 37 -3.02 -0.46 -8.64
C PHE A 37 -1.72 -0.57 -9.42
N GLU A 38 -1.76 -1.07 -10.66
CA GLU A 38 -0.57 -1.22 -11.50
C GLU A 38 0.05 0.13 -11.82
N ARG A 39 -0.76 1.10 -12.29
CA ARG A 39 -0.29 2.44 -12.64
C ARG A 39 0.38 3.10 -11.45
N ASP A 40 -0.23 3.08 -10.26
CA ASP A 40 0.34 3.69 -9.06
C ASP A 40 1.69 3.06 -8.69
N ASN A 41 1.78 1.74 -8.71
CA ASN A 41 2.97 1.02 -8.26
C ASN A 41 4.13 1.13 -9.24
N ILE A 42 3.84 1.09 -10.55
CA ILE A 42 4.83 1.32 -11.61
C ILE A 42 5.31 2.77 -11.56
N MET A 43 4.39 3.74 -11.44
CA MET A 43 4.77 5.15 -11.34
C MET A 43 5.58 5.46 -10.09
N GLU A 44 5.32 4.78 -8.97
CA GLU A 44 6.16 4.89 -7.77
C GLU A 44 7.61 4.44 -8.06
N VAL A 45 7.80 3.31 -8.75
CA VAL A 45 9.13 2.82 -9.13
C VAL A 45 9.78 3.77 -10.12
N TYR A 46 9.06 4.19 -11.16
CA TYR A 46 9.55 5.11 -12.18
C TYR A 46 10.04 6.43 -11.58
N ARG A 47 9.27 7.05 -10.67
CA ARG A 47 9.65 8.30 -10.00
C ARG A 47 10.88 8.18 -9.12
N LYS A 48 11.16 6.98 -8.61
CA LYS A 48 12.30 6.69 -7.73
C LYS A 48 13.49 6.09 -8.47
N LEU A 49 13.36 5.83 -9.77
CA LEU A 49 14.28 4.97 -10.52
C LEU A 49 15.74 5.41 -10.40
N SER A 50 16.02 6.71 -10.44
CA SER A 50 17.38 7.25 -10.29
C SER A 50 18.00 7.04 -8.91
N ASN A 51 17.17 6.75 -7.89
CA ASN A 51 17.57 6.63 -6.49
C ASN A 51 17.46 5.17 -5.99
N ILE A 52 17.03 4.23 -6.85
CA ILE A 52 17.02 2.82 -6.51
C ILE A 52 18.45 2.30 -6.60
N GLU A 53 18.93 1.70 -5.51
CA GLU A 53 20.25 1.08 -5.46
C GLU A 53 20.33 -0.10 -6.43
N GLU A 54 21.48 -0.29 -7.10
CA GLU A 54 21.70 -1.35 -8.10
C GLU A 54 21.42 -2.76 -7.55
N GLN A 55 21.66 -2.98 -6.26
CA GLN A 55 21.41 -4.27 -5.61
C GLN A 55 19.92 -4.62 -5.42
N ILE A 56 19.01 -3.66 -5.61
CA ILE A 56 17.57 -3.90 -5.52
C ILE A 56 17.08 -4.42 -6.87
N TRP A 57 16.63 -5.68 -6.90
CA TRP A 57 16.15 -6.32 -8.13
C TRP A 57 14.62 -6.41 -8.20
N GLY A 58 13.92 -6.19 -7.09
CA GLY A 58 12.47 -6.37 -7.02
C GLY A 58 11.77 -5.49 -6.00
N LYS A 59 10.48 -5.28 -6.21
CA LYS A 59 9.54 -4.66 -5.25
C LYS A 59 8.41 -5.65 -4.98
N LEU A 60 8.25 -6.04 -3.72
CA LEU A 60 7.14 -6.88 -3.26
C LEU A 60 6.07 -6.01 -2.62
N ILE A 61 4.81 -6.27 -2.94
CA ILE A 61 3.65 -5.59 -2.37
C ILE A 61 2.71 -6.68 -1.85
N VAL A 62 2.47 -6.68 -0.55
CA VAL A 62 1.57 -7.63 0.11
C VAL A 62 0.21 -6.96 0.27
N MET A 63 -0.83 -7.65 -0.18
CA MET A 63 -2.20 -7.15 -0.23
C MET A 63 -3.11 -8.02 0.62
N GLU A 64 -3.99 -7.39 1.40
CA GLU A 64 -5.15 -8.03 2.00
C GLU A 64 -6.39 -7.44 1.34
N ARG A 65 -7.05 -8.25 0.49
CA ARG A 65 -8.13 -7.80 -0.39
C ARG A 65 -7.66 -6.62 -1.26
N ASN A 66 -8.31 -5.47 -1.17
CA ASN A 66 -7.98 -4.27 -1.93
C ASN A 66 -6.98 -3.36 -1.23
N ILE A 67 -6.44 -3.73 -0.07
CA ILE A 67 -5.61 -2.87 0.78
C ILE A 67 -4.16 -3.37 0.77
N ARG A 68 -3.20 -2.45 0.65
CA ARG A 68 -1.78 -2.79 0.86
C ARG A 68 -1.46 -2.92 2.35
N SER A 69 -1.10 -4.13 2.76
CA SER A 69 -0.65 -4.45 4.11
C SER A 69 0.84 -4.13 4.29
N ALA A 70 1.69 -4.50 3.32
CA ALA A 70 3.13 -4.24 3.39
C ALA A 70 3.79 -3.97 2.03
N LYS A 71 5.02 -3.44 2.06
CA LYS A 71 5.90 -3.30 0.90
C LYS A 71 7.35 -3.60 1.27
N ALA A 72 8.09 -4.26 0.39
CA ALA A 72 9.50 -4.58 0.58
C ALA A 72 10.28 -4.38 -0.73
N TYR A 73 11.56 -4.02 -0.61
CA TYR A 73 12.50 -3.98 -1.72
C TYR A 73 13.49 -5.13 -1.57
N LEU A 74 13.62 -5.95 -2.61
CA LEU A 74 14.32 -7.21 -2.58
C LEU A 74 15.78 -6.98 -3.00
N ARG A 75 16.71 -7.36 -2.11
CA ARG A 75 18.15 -7.31 -2.35
C ARG A 75 18.78 -8.70 -2.39
N SER A 76 18.33 -9.59 -1.50
CA SER A 76 18.77 -10.98 -1.52
C SER A 76 18.30 -11.70 -2.78
N ARG A 77 19.14 -12.58 -3.32
CA ARG A 77 18.82 -13.41 -4.49
C ARG A 77 17.65 -14.36 -4.23
N ILE A 78 17.50 -14.79 -2.98
CA ILE A 78 16.43 -15.68 -2.53
C ILE A 78 15.65 -14.94 -1.45
N ILE A 79 14.33 -14.92 -1.61
CA ILE A 79 13.39 -14.34 -0.65
C ILE A 79 12.39 -15.44 -0.29
N THR A 80 12.19 -15.66 0.99
CA THR A 80 11.21 -16.61 1.51
C THR A 80 9.91 -15.85 1.77
N ILE A 81 8.79 -16.38 1.32
CA ILE A 81 7.47 -15.85 1.64
C ILE A 81 6.70 -16.96 2.34
N ASP A 82 6.41 -16.78 3.62
CA ASP A 82 5.68 -17.72 4.44
C ASP A 82 4.60 -17.02 5.30
N GLY A 83 3.89 -17.79 6.12
CA GLY A 83 2.86 -17.29 7.03
C GLY A 83 3.37 -16.94 8.43
N SER A 84 4.68 -16.70 8.59
CA SER A 84 5.25 -16.33 9.89
C SER A 84 4.76 -14.94 10.33
N GLU A 85 4.68 -14.72 11.63
CA GLU A 85 4.45 -13.40 12.23
C GLU A 85 5.72 -12.55 12.30
N ALA A 86 6.86 -13.07 11.81
CA ALA A 86 8.12 -12.34 11.77
C ALA A 86 8.04 -11.15 10.79
N GLU A 87 8.65 -10.03 11.19
CA GLU A 87 8.82 -8.87 10.31
C GLU A 87 9.85 -9.14 9.20
N PHE A 88 9.77 -8.36 8.12
CA PHE A 88 10.68 -8.49 6.99
C PHE A 88 12.12 -8.16 7.38
N ASP A 89 13.02 -9.14 7.27
CA ASP A 89 14.43 -9.02 7.65
C ASP A 89 15.39 -8.85 6.46
N GLY A 90 14.86 -8.84 5.23
CA GLY A 90 15.64 -8.78 3.98
C GLY A 90 15.83 -10.14 3.30
N LEU A 91 15.50 -11.23 3.98
CA LEU A 91 15.57 -12.62 3.48
C LEU A 91 14.22 -13.33 3.56
N ARG A 92 13.40 -13.00 4.55
CA ARG A 92 12.06 -13.51 4.80
C ARG A 92 11.10 -12.36 5.04
#